data_AF-A0A8T5T038-F1
#
_entry.id   AF-A0A8T5T038-F1
#
_cell.length_a   1.000
_cell.length_b   1.000
_cell.length_c   1.000
_cell.angle_alpha   90.00
_cell.angle_beta   90.00
_cell.angle_gamma   90.00
#
_symmetry.space_group_name_H-M   'P 1'
#
loop_
_entity.id
_entity.type
_entity.pdbx_description
1 polymer ?
#
loop_
_entity_poly.entity_id
_entity_poly.type
_entity_poly.pdbx_seq_one_letter_code
_entity_poly.pdbx_strand_id
1 'polypeptide(L)' 'MSTGVLAQDAPSDDYLKPIGAALAVGIAGAAAAIAMGMAGSAAIGAIVEKPDLFGKAFLFIVLIEAVAIYGLLVAILIVF' A
#
# COMPACT_ATOMS: atom_id res chain seq x y z
N MET A 1 9.27 36.12 -29.99
CA MET A 1 10.02 36.18 -28.73
C MET A 1 9.04 36.55 -27.62
N SER A 2 8.77 35.59 -26.73
CA SER A 2 8.15 35.67 -25.39
C SER A 2 7.06 36.72 -25.11
N THR A 3 5.82 36.27 -24.89
CA THR A 3 4.88 36.87 -23.90
C THR A 3 3.68 35.93 -23.64
N GLY A 4 3.95 34.73 -23.09
CA GLY A 4 2.86 33.79 -22.72
C GLY A 4 3.16 32.76 -21.64
N VAL A 5 4.26 32.88 -20.89
CA VAL A 5 4.70 31.82 -19.94
C VAL A 5 5.08 32.39 -18.57
N LEU A 6 4.33 33.37 -18.04
CA LEU A 6 4.67 33.97 -16.73
C LEU A 6 3.47 34.06 -15.75
N ALA A 7 2.55 33.10 -15.80
CA ALA A 7 1.52 33.00 -14.77
C ALA A 7 1.21 31.55 -14.39
N GLN A 8 2.23 30.82 -13.95
CA GLN A 8 2.03 29.70 -13.04
C GLN A 8 3.18 29.62 -12.02
N ASP A 9 3.44 30.76 -11.35
CA ASP A 9 4.07 30.73 -10.03
C ASP A 9 2.94 30.51 -9.00
N ALA A 10 2.61 29.25 -8.75
CA ALA A 10 1.94 28.83 -7.52
C ALA A 10 2.97 28.08 -6.65
N PRO A 11 3.69 28.77 -5.76
CA PRO A 11 4.73 28.16 -4.94
C PRO A 11 4.08 27.60 -3.65
N SER A 12 3.59 26.35 -3.64
CA SER A 12 3.39 25.58 -2.38
C SER A 12 2.96 24.10 -2.48
N ASP A 13 2.51 23.60 -3.62
CA ASP A 13 1.85 22.27 -3.63
C ASP A 13 2.77 21.08 -3.95
N ASP A 14 3.98 21.33 -4.47
CA ASP A 14 4.87 20.26 -4.97
C ASP A 14 5.56 19.46 -3.87
N TYR A 15 5.74 20.02 -2.67
CA TYR A 15 6.31 19.30 -1.53
C TYR A 15 5.28 18.49 -0.74
N LEU A 16 3.98 18.73 -0.93
CA LEU A 16 2.94 17.99 -0.20
C LEU A 16 2.65 16.65 -0.85
N LYS A 17 2.78 16.54 -2.18
CA LYS A 17 2.62 15.29 -2.95
C LYS A 17 3.50 14.14 -2.43
N PRO A 18 4.83 14.27 -2.26
CA PRO A 18 5.66 13.17 -1.77
C PRO A 18 5.33 12.78 -0.32
N ILE A 19 4.92 13.74 0.52
CA ILE A 19 4.49 13.45 1.89
C ILE A 19 3.18 12.65 1.89
N GLY A 20 2.20 13.07 1.08
CA GLY A 20 0.95 12.34 0.90
C GLY A 20 1.15 10.92 0.37
N ALA A 21 2.03 10.76 -0.62
CA ALA A 21 2.39 9.46 -1.19
C ALA A 21 3.08 8.56 -0.15
N ALA A 22 4.03 9.09 0.63
CA ALA A 22 4.72 8.35 1.69
C ALA A 22 3.75 7.89 2.79
N LEU A 23 2.79 8.74 3.18
CA LEU A 23 1.77 8.38 4.16
C LEU A 23 0.81 7.31 3.62
N ALA A 24 0.38 7.41 2.36
CA ALA A 24 -0.51 6.44 1.73
C ALA A 24 0.11 5.03 1.71
N VAL A 25 1.37 4.89 1.26
CA VAL A 25 2.06 3.59 1.27
C VAL A 25 2.41 3.16 2.69
N GLY A 26 2.92 4.08 3.51
CA GLY A 26 3.41 3.77 4.86
C GLY A 26 2.32 3.22 5.77
N ILE A 27 1.14 3.87 5.79
CA ILE A 27 0.02 3.43 6.63
C ILE A 27 -0.59 2.13 6.08
N ALA A 28 -0.80 2.03 4.77
CA ALA A 28 -1.34 0.83 4.15
C ALA A 28 -0.43 -0.39 4.36
N GLY A 29 0.88 -0.22 4.18
CA GLY A 29 1.88 -1.26 4.40
C GLY A 29 1.99 -1.67 5.87
N ALA A 30 1.95 -0.71 6.80
CA ALA A 30 1.95 -1.03 8.23
C ALA A 30 0.70 -1.82 8.64
N ALA A 31 -0.48 -1.42 8.15
CA ALA A 31 -1.72 -2.13 8.42
C ALA A 31 -1.71 -3.56 7.84
N ALA A 32 -1.22 -3.72 6.61
CA ALA A 32 -1.07 -5.02 5.96
C ALA A 32 -0.09 -5.92 6.72
N ALA A 33 1.06 -5.40 7.13
CA ALA A 33 2.07 -6.15 7.87
C ALA A 33 1.54 -6.66 9.23
N ILE A 34 0.80 -5.83 9.97
CA ILE A 34 0.20 -6.22 11.25
C ILE A 34 -0.85 -7.33 11.02
N ALA A 35 -1.75 -7.13 10.07
CA ALA A 35 -2.78 -8.12 9.74
C ALA A 35 -2.15 -9.45 9.28
N MET A 36 -1.10 -9.38 8.46
CA MET A 36 -0.38 -10.56 7.98
C MET A 36 0.36 -11.30 9.10
N GLY A 37 0.99 -10.60 10.05
CA GLY A 37 1.65 -11.26 11.18
C GLY A 37 0.68 -12.09 12.03
N MET A 38 -0.53 -11.55 12.25
CA MET A 38 -1.59 -12.25 12.98
C MET A 38 -2.17 -13.41 12.18
N ALA A 39 -2.55 -13.18 10.93
CA ALA A 39 -3.17 -14.21 10.09
C ALA A 39 -2.17 -15.31 9.69
N GLY A 40 -0.92 -14.95 9.42
CA GLY A 40 0.14 -15.86 9.02
C GLY A 40 0.54 -16.82 10.14
N SER A 41 0.68 -16.33 11.38
CA SER A 41 0.97 -17.21 12.52
C SER A 41 -0.16 -18.23 12.77
N ALA A 42 -1.42 -17.80 12.69
CA ALA A 42 -2.57 -18.68 12.77
C ALA A 42 -2.65 -19.69 11.60
N ALA A 43 -2.37 -19.24 10.38
CA ALA A 43 -2.36 -20.06 9.17
C ALA A 43 -1.32 -21.18 9.25
N ILE A 44 -0.08 -20.88 9.64
CA ILE A 44 0.98 -21.89 9.78
C ILE A 44 0.61 -22.92 10.84
N GLY A 45 0.05 -22.49 11.99
CA GLY A 45 -0.45 -23.41 13.01
C GLY A 45 -1.50 -24.39 12.47
N ALA A 46 -2.48 -23.88 11.71
CA ALA A 46 -3.51 -24.72 11.11
C ALA A 46 -2.98 -25.66 10.02
N ILE A 47 -1.99 -25.22 9.23
CA ILE A 47 -1.36 -26.02 8.17
C ILE A 47 -0.57 -27.20 8.77
N VAL A 48 0.08 -27.01 9.93
CA VAL A 48 0.79 -28.10 10.62
C VAL A 48 -0.17 -29.22 11.02
N GLU A 49 -1.37 -28.89 11.49
CA GLU A 49 -2.38 -29.91 11.82
C GLU A 49 -3.07 -30.50 10.59
N LYS A 50 -3.30 -29.68 9.56
CA LYS A 50 -4.05 -30.04 8.35
C LYS A 50 -3.37 -29.44 7.12
N PRO A 51 -2.41 -30.15 6.49
CA PRO A 51 -1.63 -29.63 5.38
C PRO A 51 -2.49 -29.28 4.15
N ASP A 52 -3.63 -29.95 3.98
CA ASP A 52 -4.60 -29.70 2.91
C ASP A 52 -5.20 -28.28 2.95
N LEU A 53 -5.05 -27.55 4.07
CA LEU A 53 -5.51 -26.17 4.21
C LEU A 53 -4.57 -25.14 3.57
N PHE A 54 -3.35 -25.52 3.15
CA PHE A 54 -2.34 -24.61 2.62
C PHE A 54 -2.89 -23.64 1.57
N GLY A 55 -3.60 -24.16 0.55
CA GLY A 55 -4.11 -23.32 -0.54
C GLY A 55 -5.14 -22.27 -0.07
N LYS A 56 -6.03 -22.65 0.86
CA LYS A 56 -7.03 -21.73 1.43
C LYS A 56 -6.35 -20.69 2.32
N ALA A 57 -5.43 -21.12 3.17
CA ALA A 57 -4.67 -20.25 4.05
C ALA A 57 -3.84 -19.24 3.26
N PHE A 58 -3.16 -19.68 2.21
CA PHE A 58 -2.40 -18.82 1.30
C PHE A 58 -3.27 -17.79 0.60
N LEU A 59 -4.45 -18.18 0.11
CA LEU A 59 -5.39 -17.25 -0.51
C LEU A 59 -5.76 -16.10 0.44
N PHE A 60 -6.07 -16.39 1.71
CA PHE A 60 -6.39 -15.35 2.68
C PHE A 60 -5.21 -14.43 2.98
N ILE A 61 -3.99 -14.98 3.07
CA ILE A 61 -2.77 -14.17 3.25
C ILE A 61 -2.56 -13.21 2.07
N VAL A 62 -2.75 -13.68 0.84
CA VAL A 62 -2.62 -12.82 -0.35
C VAL A 62 -3.71 -11.74 -0.39
N LEU A 63 -4.91 -12.01 0.10
CA LEU A 63 -5.95 -10.98 0.16
C LEU A 63 -5.60 -9.83 1.13
N ILE A 64 -4.78 -10.10 2.15
CA ILE A 64 -4.27 -9.06 3.05
C ILE A 64 -3.32 -8.11 2.31
N GLU A 65 -2.46 -8.64 1.41
CA GLU A 65 -1.54 -7.83 0.60
C GLU A 65 -2.24 -6.86 -0.35
N ALA A 66 -3.48 -7.14 -0.74
CA ALA A 66 -4.26 -6.21 -1.55
C ALA A 66 -4.33 -4.81 -0.91
N VAL A 67 -4.35 -4.72 0.42
CA VAL A 67 -4.34 -3.44 1.16
C VAL A 67 -3.07 -2.64 0.86
N ALA A 68 -1.90 -3.27 0.88
CA ALA A 68 -0.63 -2.62 0.55
C ALA A 68 -0.59 -2.20 -0.93
N ILE A 69 -1.10 -3.04 -1.83
CA ILE A 69 -1.18 -2.74 -3.26
C ILE A 69 -2.10 -1.53 -3.52
N TYR A 70 -3.23 -1.42 -2.82
CA TYR A 70 -4.08 -0.24 -2.91
C TYR A 70 -3.39 1.03 -2.39
N GLY A 71 -2.62 0.94 -1.29
CA GLY A 71 -1.81 2.06 -0.80
C GLY A 71 -0.76 2.52 -1.81
N LEU A 72 -0.09 1.57 -2.48
CA LEU A 72 0.83 1.84 -3.57
C LEU A 72 0.14 2.49 -4.77
N LEU A 73 -1.04 1.99 -5.16
CA LEU A 73 -1.82 2.56 -6.25
C LEU A 73 -2.22 4.01 -5.97
N VAL A 74 -2.70 4.30 -4.76
CA VAL A 74 -3.04 5.68 -4.35
C VAL A 74 -1.80 6.57 -4.36
N ALA A 75 -0.65 6.08 -3.89
CA ALA A 75 0.59 6.85 -3.94
C ALA A 75 1.04 7.19 -5.36
N ILE A 76 0.88 6.26 -6.31
CA ILE A 76 1.12 6.51 -7.74
C ILE A 76 0.19 7.63 -8.23
N LEU A 77 -1.10 7.58 -7.89
CA LEU A 77 -2.07 8.63 -8.27
C LEU A 77 -1.80 10.00 -7.63
N ILE A 78 -1.09 10.06 -6.50
CA ILE A 78 -0.71 11.32 -5.85
C ILE A 78 0.51 11.94 -6.52
N VAL A 79 1.43 11.10 -7.03
CA VAL A 79 2.70 11.54 -7.62
C VAL A 79 2.56 11.93 -9.09
N PHE A 80 1.70 11.24 -9.84
CA PHE A 80 1.50 11.42 -11.28
C PHE A 80 0.17 12.11 -11.59
#